data_AF-A0A6I2MIM7-F1
#
_entry.id   AF-A0A6I2MIM7-F1
#
_cell.length_a   1.000
_cell.length_b   1.000
_cell.length_c   1.000
_cell.angle_alpha   90.00
_cell.angle_beta   90.00
_cell.angle_gamma   90.00
#
_symmetry.space_group_name_H-M   'P 1'
#
loop_
_entity.id
_entity.type
_entity.pdbx_description
1 polymer ?
#
loop_
_entity_poly.entity_id
_entity_poly.type
_entity_poly.pdbx_seq_one_letter_code
_entity_poly.pdbx_strand_id
1 'polypeptide(L)'
;MKILLHSFLSFLYIVYFTGVFYVLFLFLNIPASVIAGSIMALLLIGLFIYSIYEMIHRKERNLLFFKGLSGSIFLSITAISLIITLFFVVLMNVMTTHFNYQNISPREKFEFQVNAFLPIDPYEKYKEGAETKKISHLTVYYSSLNKRDILLVEDEFINARKISKRLFGDIEDQPIDLILLDESPDPLKELEYLDYMGFYDHLKETMAIVIPDDFDAASPLVVETFYHEYAHYYMEKALEKMEIDSLKIPIWFNEGVAEYAGYNGEDAKIHIDRVIPFNELRNPGSWATALEDSPEAEVYTQSFCAVKILTDEFGEDIIMELLLETGEASFEEALKKKTKYTYKDLEKKIAEKQKRTRN
;
A
#
# COMPACT_ATOMS: atom_id res chain seq x y z
N MET A 1 -22.18 -37.14 -31.97
CA MET A 1 -22.79 -35.80 -32.05
C MET A 1 -23.27 -35.27 -30.69
N LYS A 2 -24.08 -36.01 -29.92
CA LYS A 2 -24.58 -35.57 -28.59
C LYS A 2 -23.47 -35.21 -27.59
N ILE A 3 -22.41 -36.01 -27.49
CA ILE A 3 -21.26 -35.74 -26.62
C ILE A 3 -20.56 -34.43 -26.99
N LEU A 4 -20.28 -34.20 -28.28
CA LEU A 4 -19.68 -32.96 -28.77
C LEU A 4 -20.56 -31.75 -28.48
N LEU A 5 -21.88 -31.88 -28.68
CA LEU A 5 -22.84 -30.83 -28.35
C LEU A 5 -22.85 -30.51 -26.85
N HIS A 6 -22.92 -31.52 -25.98
CA HIS A 6 -22.89 -31.30 -24.53
C HIS A 6 -21.56 -30.69 -24.08
N SER A 7 -20.42 -31.14 -24.61
CA SER A 7 -19.12 -30.54 -24.33
C SER A 7 -19.06 -29.07 -24.74
N PHE A 8 -19.56 -28.73 -25.93
CA PHE A 8 -19.62 -27.37 -26.42
C PHE A 8 -20.53 -26.50 -25.55
N LEU A 9 -21.70 -27.00 -25.17
CA LEU A 9 -22.63 -26.30 -24.29
C LEU A 9 -22.05 -26.09 -22.89
N SER A 10 -21.38 -27.09 -22.33
CA SER A 10 -20.68 -26.96 -21.04
C SER A 10 -19.63 -25.87 -21.09
N PHE A 11 -18.79 -25.85 -22.13
CA PHE A 11 -17.80 -24.79 -22.31
C PHE A 11 -18.46 -23.41 -22.40
N LEU A 12 -19.50 -23.27 -23.23
CA LEU A 12 -20.24 -22.02 -23.40
C LEU A 12 -20.86 -21.53 -22.08
N TYR A 13 -21.48 -22.44 -21.31
CA TYR A 13 -22.05 -22.10 -20.01
C TYR A 13 -20.99 -21.70 -19.00
N ILE A 14 -19.85 -22.39 -18.95
CA ILE A 14 -18.74 -22.02 -18.06
C ILE A 14 -18.27 -20.61 -18.38
N VAL A 15 -17.97 -20.30 -19.65
CA VAL A 15 -17.52 -18.96 -20.07
C VAL A 15 -18.57 -17.90 -19.75
N TYR A 16 -19.82 -18.14 -20.11
CA TYR A 16 -20.92 -17.19 -19.89
C TYR A 16 -21.12 -16.89 -18.40
N PHE A 17 -21.31 -17.92 -17.57
CA PHE A 17 -21.56 -17.72 -16.14
C PHE A 17 -20.33 -17.20 -15.40
N THR A 18 -19.11 -17.53 -15.84
CA THR A 18 -17.89 -16.89 -15.31
C THR A 18 -17.92 -15.39 -15.53
N GLY A 19 -18.25 -14.93 -16.75
CA GLY A 19 -18.41 -13.50 -17.03
C GLY A 19 -19.51 -12.84 -16.21
N VAL A 20 -20.65 -13.53 -16.03
CA VAL A 20 -21.76 -13.04 -15.20
C VAL A 20 -21.34 -12.92 -13.73
N PHE A 21 -20.69 -13.94 -13.16
CA PHE A 21 -20.18 -13.89 -11.79
C PHE A 21 -19.19 -12.74 -11.64
N TYR A 22 -18.23 -12.64 -12.54
CA TYR A 22 -17.22 -11.60 -12.52
C TYR A 22 -17.86 -10.20 -12.48
N VAL A 23 -18.73 -9.88 -13.45
CA VAL A 23 -19.41 -8.57 -13.51
C VAL A 23 -20.26 -8.31 -12.27
N LEU A 24 -21.01 -9.30 -11.80
CA LEU A 24 -21.88 -9.14 -10.62
C LEU A 24 -21.08 -8.80 -9.37
N PHE A 25 -19.94 -9.47 -9.15
CA PHE A 25 -19.13 -9.29 -7.95
C PHE A 25 -18.40 -7.95 -7.90
N LEU A 26 -18.12 -7.31 -9.05
CA LEU A 26 -17.59 -5.94 -9.08
C LEU A 26 -18.48 -4.95 -8.30
N PHE A 27 -19.79 -5.17 -8.28
CA PHE A 27 -20.75 -4.29 -7.59
C PHE A 27 -21.00 -4.64 -6.11
N LEU A 28 -20.42 -5.73 -5.61
CA LEU A 28 -20.68 -6.20 -4.25
C LEU A 28 -19.55 -5.81 -3.29
N ASN A 29 -19.93 -5.36 -2.09
CA ASN A 29 -19.01 -5.23 -0.96
C ASN A 29 -18.67 -6.61 -0.36
N ILE A 30 -17.75 -6.67 0.61
CA ILE A 30 -17.28 -7.93 1.19
C ILE A 30 -18.44 -8.76 1.78
N PRO A 31 -19.29 -8.23 2.68
CA PRO A 31 -20.40 -9.01 3.23
C PRO A 31 -21.37 -9.54 2.16
N ALA A 32 -21.75 -8.68 1.21
CA ALA A 32 -22.67 -9.07 0.14
C ALA A 32 -22.05 -10.13 -0.79
N SER A 33 -20.75 -10.05 -1.05
CA SER A 33 -20.01 -11.03 -1.86
C SER A 33 -20.02 -12.41 -1.21
N VAL A 34 -19.75 -12.48 0.09
CA VAL A 34 -19.75 -13.75 0.84
C VAL A 34 -21.15 -14.35 0.87
N ILE A 35 -22.18 -13.54 1.12
CA ILE A 35 -23.58 -14.00 1.15
C ILE A 35 -24.02 -14.48 -0.25
N ALA A 36 -23.84 -13.65 -1.29
CA ALA A 36 -24.23 -13.99 -2.66
C ALA A 36 -23.47 -15.22 -3.17
N GLY A 37 -22.16 -15.28 -2.93
CA GLY A 37 -21.32 -16.43 -3.25
C GLY A 37 -21.79 -17.72 -2.57
N SER A 38 -22.14 -17.65 -1.29
CA SER A 38 -22.66 -18.80 -0.54
C SER A 38 -23.98 -19.31 -1.12
N ILE A 39 -24.93 -18.41 -1.44
CA ILE A 39 -26.21 -18.78 -2.05
C ILE A 39 -25.99 -19.42 -3.43
N MET A 40 -25.17 -18.81 -4.28
CA MET A 40 -24.87 -19.35 -5.61
C MET A 40 -24.16 -20.71 -5.54
N ALA A 41 -23.21 -20.88 -4.60
CA ALA A 41 -22.53 -22.14 -4.38
C ALA A 41 -23.51 -23.25 -3.96
N LEU A 42 -24.45 -22.97 -3.05
CA LEU A 42 -25.48 -23.93 -2.65
C LEU A 42 -26.38 -24.36 -3.82
N LEU A 43 -26.75 -23.42 -4.71
CA LEU A 43 -27.51 -23.73 -5.93
C LEU A 43 -26.71 -24.64 -6.88
N LEU A 44 -25.41 -24.35 -7.09
CA LEU A 44 -24.53 -25.16 -7.93
C LEU A 44 -24.27 -26.55 -7.33
N ILE A 45 -24.13 -26.66 -6.01
CA ILE A 45 -24.04 -27.95 -5.31
C ILE A 45 -25.34 -28.74 -5.49
N GLY A 46 -26.50 -28.09 -5.38
CA GLY A 46 -27.79 -28.71 -5.67
C GLY A 46 -27.87 -29.24 -7.09
N LEU A 47 -27.38 -28.46 -8.08
CA LEU A 47 -27.30 -28.87 -9.48
C LEU A 47 -26.36 -30.07 -9.68
N PHE A 48 -25.20 -30.06 -9.02
CA PHE A 48 -24.26 -31.16 -9.02
C PHE A 48 -24.90 -32.43 -8.44
N ILE A 49 -25.50 -32.37 -7.25
CA ILE A 49 -26.18 -33.51 -6.61
C ILE A 49 -27.30 -34.04 -7.52
N TYR A 50 -28.10 -33.15 -8.12
CA TYR A 50 -29.15 -33.52 -9.06
C TYR A 50 -28.58 -34.31 -10.25
N SER A 51 -27.49 -33.84 -10.84
CA SER A 51 -26.85 -34.51 -11.99
C SER A 51 -26.31 -35.91 -11.63
N ILE A 52 -25.76 -36.08 -10.44
CA ILE A 52 -25.31 -37.38 -9.93
C ILE A 52 -26.50 -38.31 -9.67
N TYR A 53 -27.58 -37.79 -9.08
CA TYR A 53 -28.80 -38.55 -8.84
C TYR A 53 -29.41 -39.09 -10.15
N GLU A 54 -29.46 -38.27 -11.21
CA GLU A 54 -29.91 -38.70 -12.54
C GLU A 54 -29.05 -39.84 -13.11
N MET A 55 -27.73 -39.71 -12.98
CA MET A 55 -26.78 -40.71 -13.46
C MET A 55 -26.99 -42.06 -12.75
N ILE A 56 -27.19 -42.07 -11.43
CA ILE A 56 -27.40 -43.28 -10.63
C ILE A 56 -28.73 -43.96 -10.99
N HIS A 57 -29.82 -43.18 -11.10
CA HIS A 57 -31.16 -43.73 -11.28
C HIS A 57 -31.53 -43.97 -12.76
N ARG A 58 -30.60 -43.72 -13.69
CA ARG A 58 -30.78 -43.85 -15.16
C ARG A 58 -32.07 -43.22 -15.66
N LYS A 59 -32.50 -42.12 -15.03
CA LYS A 59 -33.71 -41.40 -15.47
C LYS A 59 -33.33 -40.53 -16.67
N GLU A 60 -34.02 -40.71 -17.80
CA GLU A 60 -33.91 -39.81 -18.96
C GLU A 60 -34.67 -38.50 -18.72
N ARG A 61 -34.37 -37.83 -17.62
CA ARG A 61 -34.88 -36.49 -17.37
C ARG A 61 -34.02 -35.49 -18.14
N ASN A 62 -34.67 -34.45 -18.63
CA ASN A 62 -34.05 -33.41 -19.42
C ASN A 62 -33.90 -32.18 -18.53
N LEU A 63 -32.68 -31.72 -18.30
CA LEU A 63 -32.43 -30.41 -17.72
C LEU A 63 -31.76 -29.53 -18.77
N LEU A 64 -32.47 -28.48 -19.20
CA LEU A 64 -32.07 -27.62 -20.32
C LEU A 64 -31.79 -28.45 -21.59
N PHE A 65 -30.60 -28.28 -22.16
CA PHE A 65 -30.12 -28.96 -23.37
C PHE A 65 -29.32 -30.23 -23.08
N PHE A 66 -29.08 -30.56 -21.80
CA PHE A 66 -28.36 -31.77 -21.40
C PHE A 66 -29.35 -32.93 -21.25
N LYS A 67 -29.24 -33.92 -22.14
CA LYS A 67 -30.14 -35.08 -22.19
C LYS A 67 -29.39 -36.40 -22.06
N GLY A 68 -29.96 -37.32 -21.26
CA GLY A 68 -29.42 -38.66 -21.04
C GLY A 68 -28.09 -38.68 -20.29
N LEU A 69 -27.46 -39.85 -20.20
CA LEU A 69 -26.25 -40.07 -19.38
C LEU A 69 -25.11 -39.07 -19.70
N SER A 70 -24.83 -38.85 -20.98
CA SER A 70 -23.81 -37.87 -21.37
C SER A 70 -24.18 -36.45 -20.92
N GLY A 71 -25.47 -36.11 -20.95
CA GLY A 71 -25.95 -34.81 -20.49
C GLY A 71 -25.69 -34.61 -19.00
N SER A 72 -26.06 -35.59 -18.18
CA SER A 72 -25.84 -35.53 -16.74
C SER A 72 -24.35 -35.45 -16.38
N ILE A 73 -23.47 -36.19 -17.07
CA ILE A 73 -22.01 -36.11 -16.87
C ILE A 73 -21.50 -34.69 -17.13
N PHE A 74 -21.83 -34.12 -18.29
CA PHE A 74 -21.38 -32.78 -18.66
C PHE A 74 -22.01 -31.69 -17.76
N LEU A 75 -23.23 -31.89 -17.28
CA LEU A 75 -23.85 -31.02 -16.28
C LEU A 75 -23.10 -31.06 -14.94
N SER A 76 -22.67 -32.24 -14.48
CA SER A 76 -21.83 -32.37 -13.28
C SER A 76 -20.51 -31.63 -13.42
N ILE A 77 -19.84 -31.80 -14.57
CA ILE A 77 -18.59 -31.10 -14.90
C ILE A 77 -18.81 -29.58 -14.93
N THR A 78 -19.90 -29.13 -15.55
CA THR A 78 -20.24 -27.70 -15.62
C THR A 78 -20.46 -27.14 -14.22
N ALA A 79 -21.22 -27.84 -13.37
CA ALA A 79 -21.51 -27.40 -12.01
C ALA A 79 -20.23 -27.31 -11.16
N ILE A 80 -19.35 -28.33 -11.20
CA ILE A 80 -18.11 -28.31 -10.42
C ILE A 80 -17.14 -27.24 -10.90
N SER A 81 -17.00 -27.03 -12.21
CA SER A 81 -16.19 -25.95 -12.77
C SER A 81 -16.71 -24.57 -12.38
N LEU A 82 -18.03 -24.37 -12.37
CA LEU A 82 -18.62 -23.11 -11.92
C LEU A 82 -18.45 -22.88 -10.42
N ILE A 83 -18.49 -23.92 -9.58
CA ILE A 83 -18.20 -23.80 -8.14
C ILE A 83 -16.75 -23.32 -7.92
N ILE A 84 -15.79 -23.95 -8.60
CA ILE A 84 -14.37 -23.58 -8.51
C ILE A 84 -14.18 -22.14 -8.99
N THR A 85 -14.79 -21.78 -10.12
CA THR A 85 -14.67 -20.43 -10.67
C THR A 85 -15.30 -19.38 -9.77
N LEU A 86 -16.49 -19.66 -9.23
CA LEU A 86 -17.16 -18.79 -8.27
C LEU A 86 -16.31 -18.56 -7.02
N PHE A 87 -15.65 -19.60 -6.50
CA PHE A 87 -14.73 -19.47 -5.36
C PHE A 87 -13.61 -18.46 -5.67
N PHE A 88 -12.94 -18.57 -6.82
CA PHE A 88 -11.90 -17.63 -7.21
C PHE A 88 -12.42 -16.21 -7.45
N VAL A 89 -13.61 -16.04 -8.05
CA VAL A 89 -14.22 -14.72 -8.24
C VAL A 89 -14.55 -14.06 -6.91
N VAL A 90 -15.14 -14.81 -5.96
CA VAL A 90 -15.41 -14.31 -4.60
C VAL A 90 -14.12 -13.92 -3.91
N LEU A 91 -13.10 -14.80 -3.96
CA LEU A 91 -11.80 -14.56 -3.33
C LEU A 91 -11.13 -13.30 -3.90
N MET A 92 -11.07 -13.16 -5.23
CA MET A 92 -10.50 -11.98 -5.88
C MET A 92 -11.23 -10.69 -5.44
N ASN A 93 -12.56 -10.69 -5.42
CA ASN A 93 -13.31 -9.49 -4.99
C ASN A 93 -13.08 -9.15 -3.52
N VAL A 94 -13.00 -10.16 -2.64
CA VAL A 94 -12.67 -9.95 -1.22
C VAL A 94 -11.27 -9.40 -1.07
N MET A 95 -10.28 -9.96 -1.76
CA MET A 95 -8.90 -9.48 -1.71
C MET A 95 -8.82 -8.03 -2.18
N THR A 96 -9.31 -7.70 -3.38
CA THR A 96 -9.28 -6.32 -3.91
C THR A 96 -9.99 -5.34 -2.97
N THR A 97 -11.14 -5.71 -2.40
CA THR A 97 -11.87 -4.80 -1.51
C THR A 97 -11.22 -4.70 -0.12
N HIS A 98 -10.54 -5.74 0.35
CA HIS A 98 -9.91 -5.76 1.68
C HIS A 98 -8.57 -5.02 1.69
N PHE A 99 -7.74 -5.20 0.65
CA PHE A 99 -6.39 -4.60 0.59
C PHE A 99 -6.40 -3.09 0.37
N ASN A 100 -7.44 -2.55 -0.27
CA ASN A 100 -7.50 -1.13 -0.60
C ASN A 100 -8.39 -0.34 0.37
N TYR A 101 -8.85 -0.96 1.47
CA TYR A 101 -9.51 -0.33 2.63
C TYR A 101 -10.66 0.68 2.38
N GLN A 102 -11.19 0.79 1.15
CA GLN A 102 -12.17 1.83 0.77
C GLN A 102 -13.46 1.29 0.12
N ASN A 103 -14.44 2.18 -0.05
CA ASN A 103 -15.63 1.96 -0.91
C ASN A 103 -15.24 2.07 -2.39
N ILE A 104 -14.46 1.10 -2.88
CA ILE A 104 -13.96 1.06 -4.25
C ILE A 104 -15.13 0.88 -5.23
N SER A 105 -15.17 1.70 -6.27
CA SER A 105 -16.15 1.60 -7.35
C SER A 105 -15.98 0.32 -8.19
N PRO A 106 -17.01 -0.15 -8.90
CA PRO A 106 -16.91 -1.31 -9.78
C PRO A 106 -15.84 -1.16 -10.87
N ARG A 107 -15.56 0.08 -11.31
CA ARG A 107 -14.55 0.38 -12.34
C ARG A 107 -13.14 0.21 -11.78
N GLU A 108 -12.85 0.82 -10.64
CA GLU A 108 -11.54 0.70 -9.99
C GLU A 108 -11.24 -0.76 -9.64
N LYS A 109 -12.22 -1.52 -9.12
CA LYS A 109 -12.04 -2.97 -8.90
C LYS A 109 -11.67 -3.74 -10.15
N PHE A 110 -12.28 -3.39 -11.29
CA PHE A 110 -11.93 -4.00 -12.57
C PHE A 110 -10.50 -3.66 -12.97
N GLU A 111 -10.12 -2.38 -12.86
CA GLU A 111 -8.75 -1.89 -13.15
C GLU A 111 -7.72 -2.59 -12.26
N PHE A 112 -7.93 -2.67 -10.94
CA PHE A 112 -7.05 -3.41 -10.01
C PHE A 112 -6.88 -4.87 -10.40
N GLN A 113 -7.99 -5.56 -10.72
CA GLN A 113 -7.95 -6.98 -11.07
C GLN A 113 -7.25 -7.21 -12.42
N VAL A 114 -7.47 -6.34 -13.41
CA VAL A 114 -6.78 -6.42 -14.71
C VAL A 114 -5.30 -6.14 -14.55
N ASN A 115 -4.93 -5.10 -13.80
CA ASN A 115 -3.54 -4.72 -13.54
C ASN A 115 -2.79 -5.82 -12.77
N ALA A 116 -3.48 -6.61 -11.93
CA ALA A 116 -2.88 -7.78 -11.29
C ALA A 116 -2.47 -8.89 -12.28
N PHE A 117 -3.11 -8.99 -13.46
CA PHE A 117 -2.78 -9.98 -14.50
C PHE A 117 -1.94 -9.42 -15.65
N LEU A 118 -2.08 -8.12 -15.93
CA LEU A 118 -1.35 -7.38 -16.94
C LEU A 118 -0.76 -6.13 -16.27
N PRO A 119 0.33 -6.26 -15.49
CA PRO A 119 0.90 -5.15 -14.77
C PRO A 119 1.44 -4.13 -15.78
N ILE A 120 0.69 -3.05 -16.00
CA ILE A 120 1.23 -1.83 -16.56
C ILE A 120 1.93 -1.17 -15.39
N ASP A 121 3.26 -1.11 -15.45
CA ASP A 121 4.03 -0.39 -14.46
C ASP A 121 3.82 1.12 -14.67
N PRO A 122 3.11 1.82 -13.77
CA PRO A 122 2.79 3.23 -13.96
C PRO A 122 4.06 4.10 -13.95
N TYR A 123 5.12 3.65 -13.26
CA TYR A 123 6.42 4.33 -13.25
C TYR A 123 7.06 4.29 -14.64
N GLU A 124 7.12 3.12 -15.27
CA GLU A 124 7.71 2.98 -16.61
C GLU A 124 6.95 3.80 -17.66
N LYS A 125 5.62 3.83 -17.57
CA LYS A 125 4.78 4.66 -18.44
C LYS A 125 5.10 6.15 -18.29
N TYR A 126 5.40 6.64 -17.09
CA TYR A 126 5.85 8.01 -16.89
C TYR A 126 7.26 8.24 -17.46
N LYS A 127 8.19 7.33 -17.16
CA LYS A 127 9.60 7.43 -17.57
C LYS A 127 9.80 7.46 -19.08
N GLU A 128 8.98 6.77 -19.86
CA GLU A 128 9.06 6.75 -21.33
C GLU A 128 8.97 8.14 -21.98
N GLY A 129 8.27 9.09 -21.35
CA GLY A 129 8.07 10.46 -21.86
C GLY A 129 8.91 11.54 -21.17
N ALA A 130 9.67 11.18 -20.14
CA ALA A 130 10.36 12.14 -19.27
C ALA A 130 11.76 12.51 -19.78
N GLU A 131 12.20 13.74 -19.49
CA GLU A 131 13.62 14.08 -19.55
C GLU A 131 14.34 13.46 -18.35
N THR A 132 15.63 13.13 -18.50
CA THR A 132 16.41 12.49 -17.44
C THR A 132 17.70 13.22 -17.11
N LYS A 133 18.11 13.16 -15.84
CA LYS A 133 19.41 13.64 -15.37
C LYS A 133 19.94 12.74 -14.28
N LYS A 134 21.22 12.39 -14.35
CA LYS A 134 21.89 11.60 -13.32
C LYS A 134 22.59 12.50 -12.30
N ILE A 135 22.30 12.30 -11.01
CA ILE A 135 22.91 13.01 -9.89
C ILE A 135 23.41 11.94 -8.90
N SER A 136 24.72 11.66 -8.89
CA SER A 136 25.28 10.56 -8.08
C SER A 136 24.60 9.20 -8.40
N HIS A 137 23.90 8.60 -7.43
CA HIS A 137 23.13 7.37 -7.58
C HIS A 137 21.64 7.62 -7.91
N LEU A 138 21.20 8.88 -7.94
CA LEU A 138 19.85 9.26 -8.36
C LEU A 138 19.76 9.37 -9.88
N THR A 139 18.75 8.75 -10.47
CA THR A 139 18.29 9.08 -11.83
C THR A 139 17.02 9.90 -11.71
N VAL A 140 17.09 11.18 -12.00
CA VAL A 140 15.97 12.11 -11.90
C VAL A 140 15.21 12.15 -13.22
N TYR A 141 13.91 11.88 -13.18
CA TYR A 141 12.96 11.95 -14.29
C TYR A 141 12.04 13.15 -14.06
N TYR A 142 11.93 14.03 -15.06
CA TYR A 142 11.19 15.29 -14.94
C TYR A 142 10.59 15.74 -16.28
N SER A 143 9.61 16.64 -16.23
CA SER A 143 9.01 17.25 -17.41
C SER A 143 9.94 18.34 -17.99
N SER A 144 9.98 18.50 -19.32
CA SER A 144 10.86 19.47 -19.99
C SER A 144 10.73 20.94 -19.54
N LEU A 145 9.65 21.27 -18.82
CA LEU A 145 9.36 22.61 -18.29
C LEU A 145 10.16 22.92 -16.99
N ASN A 146 10.78 21.91 -16.37
CA ASN A 146 11.23 21.94 -14.96
C ASN A 146 12.75 22.01 -14.77
N LYS A 147 13.47 22.59 -15.73
CA LYS A 147 14.96 22.60 -15.66
C LYS A 147 15.51 23.35 -14.43
N ARG A 148 14.74 24.23 -13.82
CA ARG A 148 15.10 24.94 -12.58
C ARG A 148 15.00 24.03 -11.36
N ASP A 149 13.99 23.18 -11.31
CA ASP A 149 13.72 22.29 -10.18
C ASP A 149 14.83 21.25 -9.99
N ILE A 150 15.43 20.80 -11.09
CA ILE A 150 16.56 19.88 -11.05
C ILE A 150 17.80 20.49 -10.39
N LEU A 151 18.08 21.78 -10.66
CA LEU A 151 19.23 22.44 -10.04
C LEU A 151 19.07 22.49 -8.52
N LEU A 152 17.83 22.64 -8.06
CA LEU A 152 17.48 22.66 -6.64
C LEU A 152 17.60 21.26 -6.02
N VAL A 153 17.17 20.22 -6.73
CA VAL A 153 17.44 18.83 -6.32
C VAL A 153 18.95 18.55 -6.24
N GLU A 154 19.77 19.08 -7.16
CA GLU A 154 21.23 18.94 -7.10
C GLU A 154 21.83 19.59 -5.85
N ASP A 155 21.38 20.80 -5.53
CA ASP A 155 21.85 21.57 -4.39
C ASP A 155 21.41 20.89 -3.07
N GLU A 156 20.18 20.41 -3.01
CA GLU A 156 19.60 19.82 -1.81
C GLU A 156 19.95 18.35 -1.58
N PHE A 157 20.33 17.61 -2.63
CA PHE A 157 20.75 16.21 -2.51
C PHE A 157 21.92 16.04 -1.53
N ILE A 158 22.86 16.99 -1.52
CA ILE A 158 24.00 16.95 -0.61
C ILE A 158 23.53 17.05 0.85
N ASN A 159 22.55 17.91 1.12
CA ASN A 159 21.97 18.08 2.46
C ASN A 159 21.13 16.87 2.86
N ALA A 160 20.25 16.39 1.98
CA ALA A 160 19.45 15.18 2.19
C ALA A 160 20.35 13.99 2.57
N ARG A 161 21.41 13.76 1.78
CA ARG A 161 22.40 12.72 2.06
C ARG A 161 23.14 12.93 3.38
N LYS A 162 23.50 14.17 3.72
CA LYS A 162 24.17 14.48 4.99
C LYS A 162 23.26 14.21 6.19
N ILE A 163 21.99 14.60 6.11
CA ILE A 163 20.98 14.36 7.15
C ILE A 163 20.78 12.85 7.32
N SER A 164 20.49 12.13 6.24
CA SER A 164 20.25 10.68 6.34
C SER A 164 21.49 9.91 6.82
N LYS A 165 22.71 10.30 6.40
CA LYS A 165 23.94 9.71 6.95
C LYS A 165 24.14 9.99 8.44
N ARG A 166 23.74 11.17 8.91
CA ARG A 166 23.78 11.51 10.34
C ARG A 166 22.87 10.59 11.14
N LEU A 167 21.68 10.28 10.62
CA LEU A 167 20.68 9.46 11.29
C LEU A 167 20.97 7.96 11.21
N PHE A 168 21.43 7.46 10.05
CA PHE A 168 21.52 6.01 9.78
C PHE A 168 22.94 5.48 9.59
N GLY A 169 23.94 6.37 9.60
CA GLY A 169 25.33 6.05 9.30
C GLY A 169 25.62 5.91 7.81
N ASP A 170 26.82 5.41 7.50
CA ASP A 170 27.23 5.19 6.12
C ASP A 170 26.64 3.88 5.55
N ILE A 171 25.76 4.03 4.57
CA ILE A 171 25.26 2.97 3.71
C ILE A 171 25.86 3.08 2.31
N GLU A 172 25.90 1.96 1.60
CA GLU A 172 26.32 1.95 0.20
C GLU A 172 25.21 2.57 -0.66
N ASP A 173 25.58 3.57 -1.45
CA ASP A 173 24.65 4.25 -2.35
C ASP A 173 24.24 3.26 -3.47
N GLN A 174 22.98 2.84 -3.49
CA GLN A 174 22.41 2.04 -4.59
C GLN A 174 21.67 2.94 -5.58
N PRO A 175 21.58 2.56 -6.87
CA PRO A 175 20.79 3.31 -7.84
C PRO A 175 19.33 3.44 -7.40
N ILE A 176 18.77 4.64 -7.47
CA ILE A 176 17.36 4.92 -7.18
C ILE A 176 16.82 5.94 -8.18
N ASP A 177 15.58 5.77 -8.60
CA ASP A 177 14.90 6.70 -9.48
C ASP A 177 14.16 7.77 -8.66
N LEU A 178 14.30 9.04 -9.05
CA LEU A 178 13.53 10.15 -8.50
C LEU A 178 12.64 10.74 -9.58
N ILE A 179 11.35 10.77 -9.34
CA ILE A 179 10.36 11.32 -10.24
C ILE A 179 9.90 12.68 -9.71
N LEU A 180 10.11 13.74 -10.47
CA LEU A 180 9.58 15.08 -10.18
C LEU A 180 8.27 15.28 -10.94
N LEU A 181 7.22 15.70 -10.23
CA LEU A 181 5.85 15.82 -10.71
C LEU A 181 5.35 17.26 -10.53
N ASP A 182 4.83 17.89 -11.59
CA ASP A 182 4.22 19.24 -11.55
C ASP A 182 2.83 19.25 -10.89
N GLU A 183 2.10 18.16 -11.11
CA GLU A 183 0.86 17.80 -10.44
C GLU A 183 0.89 16.27 -10.32
N SER A 184 0.14 15.66 -9.40
CA SER A 184 -0.08 14.20 -9.39
C SER A 184 -0.56 13.78 -10.80
N PRO A 185 0.31 13.20 -11.66
CA PRO A 185 -0.05 13.05 -13.06
C PRO A 185 -1.04 11.90 -13.17
N ASP A 186 -1.98 12.02 -14.12
CA ASP A 186 -3.05 11.03 -14.37
C ASP A 186 -2.62 9.54 -14.41
N PRO A 187 -1.42 9.11 -14.86
CA PRO A 187 -1.03 7.70 -14.77
C PRO A 187 -0.59 7.24 -13.37
N LEU A 188 -0.15 8.16 -12.50
CA LEU A 188 0.21 7.81 -11.12
C LEU A 188 -0.97 8.02 -10.16
N LYS A 189 -2.01 8.80 -10.49
CA LYS A 189 -3.25 8.94 -9.69
C LYS A 189 -3.91 7.62 -9.28
N GLU A 190 -3.66 6.52 -10.00
CA GLU A 190 -4.12 5.17 -9.64
C GLU A 190 -3.37 4.55 -8.44
N LEU A 191 -2.22 5.11 -8.06
CA LEU A 191 -1.55 4.81 -6.80
C LEU A 191 -2.27 5.62 -5.72
N GLU A 192 -3.13 4.96 -4.93
CA GLU A 192 -3.96 5.52 -3.83
C GLU A 192 -3.15 6.23 -2.71
N TYR A 193 -1.82 6.37 -2.86
CA TYR A 193 -0.91 7.09 -1.97
C TYR A 193 -0.65 8.55 -2.40
N LEU A 194 -1.41 9.10 -3.36
CA LEU A 194 -1.10 10.40 -3.97
C LEU A 194 -1.80 11.63 -3.38
N ASP A 195 -2.24 11.55 -2.13
CA ASP A 195 -2.53 12.76 -1.32
C ASP A 195 -1.27 13.35 -0.68
N TYR A 196 -0.12 12.69 -0.81
CA TYR A 196 1.17 13.14 -0.28
C TYR A 196 1.97 13.92 -1.32
N MET A 197 2.65 14.99 -0.90
CA MET A 197 3.59 15.73 -1.74
C MET A 197 4.85 14.94 -2.11
N GLY A 198 4.96 13.69 -1.66
CA GLY A 198 6.01 12.75 -2.05
C GLY A 198 5.66 11.32 -1.63
N PHE A 199 6.41 10.35 -2.14
CA PHE A 199 6.39 8.98 -1.64
C PHE A 199 7.68 8.24 -2.02
N TYR A 200 7.98 7.18 -1.29
CA TYR A 200 9.04 6.22 -1.60
C TYR A 200 8.48 4.80 -1.75
N ASP A 201 8.72 4.18 -2.91
CA ASP A 201 8.38 2.80 -3.22
C ASP A 201 9.63 1.91 -3.18
N HIS A 202 9.78 1.18 -2.08
CA HIS A 202 10.90 0.27 -1.85
C HIS A 202 10.98 -0.88 -2.88
N LEU A 203 9.84 -1.38 -3.39
CA LEU A 203 9.82 -2.51 -4.34
C LEU A 203 10.32 -2.10 -5.72
N LYS A 204 10.20 -0.82 -6.04
CA LYS A 204 10.55 -0.23 -7.33
C LYS A 204 11.81 0.60 -7.29
N GLU A 205 12.41 0.78 -6.11
CA GLU A 205 13.54 1.68 -5.88
C GLU A 205 13.27 3.04 -6.53
N THR A 206 12.08 3.58 -6.27
CA THR A 206 11.59 4.80 -6.89
C THR A 206 11.01 5.71 -5.82
N MET A 207 11.45 6.96 -5.79
CA MET A 207 10.82 8.03 -5.04
C MET A 207 10.16 9.02 -5.99
N ALA A 208 9.11 9.68 -5.52
CA ALA A 208 8.47 10.76 -6.24
C ALA A 208 8.29 11.97 -5.33
N ILE A 209 8.34 13.15 -5.92
CA ILE A 209 8.06 14.43 -5.27
C ILE A 209 7.11 15.19 -6.16
N VAL A 210 6.02 15.66 -5.57
CA VAL A 210 5.04 16.55 -6.19
C VAL A 210 5.41 17.98 -5.83
N ILE A 211 5.56 18.81 -6.85
CA ILE A 211 5.91 20.23 -6.76
C ILE A 211 4.66 20.98 -7.23
N PRO A 212 3.75 21.38 -6.34
CA PRO A 212 2.51 22.01 -6.77
C PRO A 212 2.78 23.34 -7.49
N ASP A 213 1.95 23.70 -8.47
CA ASP A 213 2.08 24.93 -9.28
C ASP A 213 2.31 26.23 -8.48
N ASP A 214 1.76 26.31 -7.27
CA ASP A 214 1.89 27.47 -6.37
C ASP A 214 3.24 27.54 -5.64
N PHE A 215 4.06 26.50 -5.74
CA PHE A 215 5.35 26.35 -5.08
C PHE A 215 6.49 26.20 -6.08
N ASP A 216 7.65 26.74 -5.71
CA ASP A 216 8.93 26.44 -6.37
C ASP A 216 9.51 25.16 -5.73
N ALA A 217 10.33 24.40 -6.46
CA ALA A 217 11.10 23.29 -5.89
C ALA A 217 12.02 23.73 -4.74
N ALA A 218 12.38 25.02 -4.68
CA ALA A 218 13.16 25.62 -3.61
C ALA A 218 12.31 25.97 -2.37
N SER A 219 10.98 25.78 -2.44
CA SER A 219 10.12 26.07 -1.31
C SER A 219 10.49 25.16 -0.13
N PRO A 220 10.48 25.69 1.11
CA PRO A 220 10.80 24.89 2.30
C PRO A 220 10.02 23.58 2.35
N LEU A 221 8.75 23.63 1.94
CA LEU A 221 7.86 22.49 1.92
C LEU A 221 8.34 21.37 0.99
N VAL A 222 8.72 21.69 -0.26
CA VAL A 222 9.22 20.69 -1.21
C VAL A 222 10.58 20.12 -0.77
N VAL A 223 11.45 20.97 -0.22
CA VAL A 223 12.75 20.55 0.31
C VAL A 223 12.60 19.63 1.53
N GLU A 224 11.71 19.99 2.45
CA GLU A 224 11.33 19.16 3.62
C GLU A 224 10.80 17.80 3.16
N THR A 225 9.90 17.77 2.16
CA THR A 225 9.42 16.52 1.57
C THR A 225 10.53 15.71 0.91
N PHE A 226 11.46 16.34 0.18
CA PHE A 226 12.59 15.61 -0.39
C PHE A 226 13.43 14.92 0.69
N TYR A 227 13.74 15.63 1.77
CA TYR A 227 14.50 15.07 2.89
C TYR A 227 13.74 13.93 3.57
N HIS A 228 12.43 14.07 3.72
CA HIS A 228 11.54 13.03 4.25
C HIS A 228 11.61 11.76 3.40
N GLU A 229 11.34 11.85 2.09
CA GLU A 229 11.37 10.67 1.21
C GLU A 229 12.76 10.05 1.09
N TYR A 230 13.80 10.89 1.11
CA TYR A 230 15.18 10.41 1.07
C TYR A 230 15.61 9.73 2.38
N ALA A 231 15.00 10.08 3.52
CA ALA A 231 15.19 9.38 4.78
C ALA A 231 14.54 7.99 4.75
N HIS A 232 13.35 7.83 4.15
CA HIS A 232 12.72 6.51 3.94
C HIS A 232 13.63 5.57 3.15
N TYR A 233 14.18 6.04 2.03
CA TYR A 233 15.16 5.28 1.25
C TYR A 233 16.38 4.85 2.09
N TYR A 234 17.00 5.79 2.81
CA TYR A 234 18.19 5.50 3.61
C TYR A 234 17.90 4.53 4.75
N MET A 235 16.73 4.67 5.40
CA MET A 235 16.30 3.78 6.47
C MET A 235 16.10 2.35 5.95
N GLU A 236 15.46 2.18 4.79
CA GLU A 236 15.26 0.87 4.17
C GLU A 236 16.61 0.21 3.86
N LYS A 237 17.55 0.94 3.24
CA LYS A 237 18.90 0.41 2.97
C LYS A 237 19.69 0.12 4.24
N ALA A 238 19.46 0.86 5.32
CA ALA A 238 20.04 0.53 6.63
C ALA A 238 19.46 -0.78 7.18
N LEU A 239 18.14 -0.97 7.10
CA LEU A 239 17.45 -2.20 7.53
C LEU A 239 17.90 -3.41 6.71
N GLU A 240 18.00 -3.29 5.38
CA GLU A 240 18.55 -4.31 4.48
C GLU A 240 19.96 -4.72 4.92
N LYS A 241 20.85 -3.75 5.17
CA LYS A 241 22.23 -3.99 5.62
C LYS A 241 22.29 -4.69 6.98
N MET A 242 21.32 -4.43 7.86
CA MET A 242 21.21 -5.06 9.18
C MET A 242 20.46 -6.40 9.14
N GLU A 243 19.94 -6.81 7.98
CA GLU A 243 19.07 -7.98 7.80
C GLU A 243 17.81 -7.93 8.69
N ILE A 244 17.25 -6.73 8.89
CA ILE A 244 16.05 -6.50 9.70
C ILE A 244 14.86 -6.30 8.78
N ASP A 245 13.81 -7.11 8.99
CA ASP A 245 12.53 -6.97 8.32
C ASP A 245 11.86 -5.63 8.69
N SER A 246 11.63 -4.77 7.69
CA SER A 246 11.02 -3.45 7.85
C SER A 246 9.61 -3.52 8.45
N LEU A 247 8.88 -4.63 8.30
CA LEU A 247 7.58 -4.84 8.94
C LEU A 247 7.64 -4.94 10.47
N LYS A 248 8.83 -5.11 11.04
CA LYS A 248 9.02 -5.06 12.50
C LYS A 248 9.03 -3.63 13.04
N ILE A 249 9.31 -2.65 12.19
CA ILE A 249 9.36 -1.24 12.56
C ILE A 249 7.92 -0.69 12.55
N PRO A 250 7.45 -0.06 13.63
CA PRO A 250 6.13 0.56 13.64
C PRO A 250 6.09 1.78 12.72
N ILE A 251 4.98 1.97 12.00
CA ILE A 251 4.82 3.08 11.03
C ILE A 251 5.08 4.44 11.67
N TRP A 252 4.51 4.71 12.86
CA TRP A 252 4.76 5.99 13.54
C TRP A 252 6.24 6.30 13.76
N PHE A 253 7.09 5.27 13.94
CA PHE A 253 8.52 5.52 14.10
C PHE A 253 9.18 5.78 12.74
N ASN A 254 8.80 5.02 11.72
CA ASN A 254 9.30 5.22 10.36
C ASN A 254 8.98 6.65 9.87
N GLU A 255 7.69 7.01 9.86
CA GLU A 255 7.24 8.35 9.48
C GLU A 255 7.79 9.43 10.42
N GLY A 256 7.89 9.15 11.73
CA GLY A 256 8.45 10.09 12.68
C GLY A 256 9.91 10.42 12.42
N VAL A 257 10.71 9.44 11.99
CA VAL A 257 12.13 9.64 11.63
C VAL A 257 12.23 10.37 10.29
N ALA A 258 11.36 10.06 9.32
CA ALA A 258 11.31 10.76 8.05
C ALA A 258 10.91 12.23 8.22
N GLU A 259 9.89 12.53 9.03
CA GLU A 259 9.53 13.89 9.43
C GLU A 259 10.68 14.59 10.17
N TYR A 260 11.36 13.89 11.08
CA TYR A 260 12.51 14.45 11.79
C TYR A 260 13.65 14.84 10.83
N ALA A 261 13.89 14.02 9.79
CA ALA A 261 14.82 14.34 8.73
C ALA A 261 14.34 15.53 7.87
N GLY A 262 13.04 15.56 7.54
CA GLY A 262 12.36 16.66 6.87
C GLY A 262 12.64 18.01 7.52
N TYR A 263 12.37 18.11 8.83
CA TYR A 263 12.66 19.31 9.62
C TYR A 263 14.14 19.45 10.03
N ASN A 264 15.02 18.52 9.62
CA ASN A 264 16.42 18.47 10.05
C ASN A 264 16.59 18.59 11.60
N GLY A 265 15.64 18.01 12.34
CA GLY A 265 15.60 18.02 13.81
C GLY A 265 15.08 19.32 14.45
N GLU A 266 14.74 20.34 13.67
CA GLU A 266 14.12 21.58 14.13
C GLU A 266 12.68 21.36 14.62
N ASP A 267 12.16 22.20 15.51
CA ASP A 267 10.80 22.05 16.03
C ASP A 267 9.75 22.34 14.93
N ALA A 268 8.89 21.35 14.66
CA ALA A 268 7.68 21.57 13.87
C ALA A 268 6.75 22.58 14.58
N LYS A 269 6.13 23.48 13.81
CA LYS A 269 5.18 24.49 14.31
C LYS A 269 3.73 24.02 14.31
N ILE A 270 3.51 22.71 14.29
CA ILE A 270 2.17 22.13 14.21
C ILE A 270 1.72 21.72 15.61
N HIS A 271 0.53 22.18 15.97
CA HIS A 271 -0.10 21.90 17.25
C HIS A 271 -0.91 20.61 17.13
N ILE A 272 -0.83 19.74 18.16
CA ILE A 272 -1.57 18.47 18.20
C ILE A 272 -2.74 18.62 19.18
N ASP A 273 -3.96 18.37 18.73
CA ASP A 273 -5.15 18.46 19.57
C ASP A 273 -5.41 17.18 20.36
N ARG A 274 -5.12 16.03 19.77
CA ARG A 274 -5.28 14.73 20.42
C ARG A 274 -4.07 13.84 20.19
N VAL A 275 -3.63 13.18 21.26
CA VAL A 275 -2.65 12.09 21.15
C VAL A 275 -3.38 10.78 20.88
N ILE A 276 -3.05 10.15 19.75
CA ILE A 276 -3.52 8.82 19.36
C ILE A 276 -2.60 7.76 19.99
N PRO A 277 -3.11 6.66 20.56
CA PRO A 277 -2.23 5.62 21.12
C PRO A 277 -1.28 5.04 20.08
N PHE A 278 0.02 4.90 20.38
CA PHE A 278 1.00 4.41 19.38
C PHE A 278 0.75 2.97 18.94
N ASN A 279 0.04 2.18 19.75
CA ASN A 279 -0.41 0.84 19.35
C ASN A 279 -1.39 0.87 18.17
N GLU A 280 -2.12 1.97 17.99
CA GLU A 280 -3.04 2.20 16.87
C GLU A 280 -2.30 2.78 15.65
N LEU A 281 -1.04 3.19 15.79
CA LEU A 281 -0.21 3.74 14.71
C LEU A 281 0.92 2.79 14.28
N ARG A 282 0.78 1.49 14.60
CA ARG A 282 1.84 0.50 14.38
C ARG A 282 1.86 -0.06 12.96
N ASN A 283 0.69 -0.31 12.37
CA ASN A 283 0.55 -1.09 11.14
C ASN A 283 -0.22 -0.31 10.06
N PRO A 284 -0.10 -0.66 8.76
CA PRO A 284 -0.70 0.14 7.67
C PRO A 284 -2.21 0.36 7.82
N GLY A 285 -2.95 -0.70 8.13
CA GLY A 285 -4.40 -0.61 8.28
C GLY A 285 -4.84 0.26 9.46
N SER A 286 -4.12 0.24 10.58
CA SER A 286 -4.48 1.04 11.75
C SER A 286 -4.04 2.51 11.59
N TRP A 287 -2.95 2.74 10.86
CA TRP A 287 -2.52 4.08 10.42
C TRP A 287 -3.56 4.73 9.51
N ALA A 288 -4.04 4.02 8.49
CA ALA A 288 -5.09 4.51 7.60
C ALA A 288 -6.38 4.86 8.37
N THR A 289 -6.80 4.02 9.32
CA THR A 289 -7.94 4.35 10.20
C THR A 289 -7.68 5.61 11.03
N ALA A 290 -6.47 5.81 11.54
CA ALA A 290 -6.13 7.01 12.30
C ALA A 290 -6.17 8.30 11.46
N LEU A 291 -5.77 8.22 10.18
CA LEU A 291 -5.87 9.32 9.22
C LEU A 291 -7.34 9.64 8.85
N GLU A 292 -8.24 8.65 8.84
CA GLU A 292 -9.68 8.89 8.67
C GLU A 292 -10.31 9.59 9.88
N ASP A 293 -9.85 9.22 11.09
CA ASP A 293 -10.44 9.64 12.36
C ASP A 293 -9.82 10.93 12.94
N SER A 294 -8.74 11.46 12.35
CA SER A 294 -8.01 12.64 12.84
C SER A 294 -7.38 13.42 11.68
N PRO A 295 -7.13 14.73 11.82
CA PRO A 295 -6.42 15.47 10.79
C PRO A 295 -5.06 14.82 10.53
N GLU A 296 -4.75 14.54 9.27
CA GLU A 296 -3.52 13.90 8.83
C GLU A 296 -2.26 14.53 9.43
N ALA A 297 -2.20 15.85 9.41
CA ALA A 297 -1.10 16.62 9.99
C ALA A 297 -0.85 16.27 11.47
N GLU A 298 -1.86 15.86 12.25
CA GLU A 298 -1.68 15.48 13.65
C GLU A 298 -0.98 14.13 13.82
N VAL A 299 -1.20 13.16 12.91
CA VAL A 299 -0.60 11.82 12.99
C VAL A 299 0.90 11.86 12.69
N TYR A 300 1.27 12.56 11.61
CA TYR A 300 2.68 12.80 11.25
C TYR A 300 3.37 13.68 12.31
N THR A 301 2.72 14.76 12.76
CA THR A 301 3.29 15.63 13.81
C THR A 301 3.49 14.90 15.14
N GLN A 302 2.58 14.01 15.53
CA GLN A 302 2.75 13.19 16.73
C GLN A 302 3.95 12.25 16.60
N SER A 303 4.08 11.60 15.44
CA SER A 303 5.19 10.71 15.11
C SER A 303 6.53 11.44 15.18
N PHE A 304 6.60 12.62 14.54
CA PHE A 304 7.73 13.54 14.66
C PHE A 304 8.05 13.91 16.12
N CYS A 305 7.03 14.31 16.90
CA CYS A 305 7.23 14.72 18.30
C CYS A 305 7.82 13.58 19.13
N ALA A 306 7.41 12.34 18.88
CA ALA A 306 7.92 11.17 19.57
C ALA A 306 9.42 10.98 19.29
N VAL A 307 9.82 11.01 18.02
CA VAL A 307 11.22 10.89 17.62
C VAL A 307 12.03 12.06 18.17
N LYS A 308 11.52 13.30 18.08
CA LYS A 308 12.18 14.46 18.65
C LYS A 308 12.40 14.34 20.16
N ILE A 309 11.42 13.85 20.91
CA ILE A 309 11.59 13.59 22.36
C ILE A 309 12.72 12.57 22.59
N LEU A 310 12.77 11.51 21.80
CA LEU A 310 13.81 10.50 21.90
C LEU A 310 15.19 11.09 21.59
N THR A 311 15.33 11.85 20.51
CA THR A 311 16.62 12.45 20.12
C THR A 311 17.06 13.55 21.10
N ASP A 312 16.13 14.37 21.59
CA ASP A 312 16.45 15.47 22.51
C ASP A 312 16.92 14.92 23.88
N GLU A 313 16.41 13.76 24.31
CA GLU A 313 16.73 13.17 25.62
C GLU A 313 17.86 12.13 25.59
N PHE A 314 18.03 11.40 24.49
CA PHE A 314 18.98 10.29 24.36
C PHE A 314 20.04 10.48 23.26
N GLY A 315 19.97 11.56 22.48
CA GLY A 315 20.82 11.81 21.31
C GLY A 315 20.28 11.16 20.04
N GLU A 316 20.70 11.63 18.86
CA GLU A 316 20.24 11.10 17.56
C GLU A 316 20.59 9.62 17.35
N ASP A 317 21.68 9.13 17.94
CA ASP A 317 22.12 7.73 17.88
C ASP A 317 21.04 6.74 18.35
N ILE A 318 20.07 7.20 19.17
CA ILE A 318 18.95 6.39 19.63
C ILE A 318 18.14 5.80 18.48
N ILE A 319 18.08 6.48 17.33
CA ILE A 319 17.34 6.00 16.15
C ILE A 319 17.92 4.67 15.69
N MET A 320 19.24 4.63 15.41
CA MET A 320 19.91 3.40 15.00
C MET A 320 19.95 2.35 16.10
N GLU A 321 20.09 2.75 17.36
CA GLU A 321 20.04 1.79 18.48
C GLU A 321 18.70 1.07 18.60
N LEU A 322 17.59 1.77 18.32
CA LEU A 322 16.25 1.18 18.32
C LEU A 322 16.03 0.26 17.12
N LEU A 323 16.50 0.65 15.92
CA LEU A 323 16.43 -0.21 14.74
C LEU A 323 17.20 -1.51 14.97
N LEU A 324 18.47 -1.44 15.39
CA LEU A 324 19.33 -2.60 15.68
C LEU A 324 18.70 -3.54 16.71
N GLU A 325 18.19 -3.01 17.81
CA GLU A 325 17.59 -3.81 18.88
C GLU A 325 16.28 -4.48 18.46
N THR A 326 15.54 -3.88 17.51
CA THR A 326 14.31 -4.47 16.94
C THR A 326 14.59 -5.68 16.05
N GLY A 327 15.85 -5.90 15.65
CA GLY A 327 16.27 -7.15 14.99
C GLY A 327 16.01 -8.38 15.87
N GLU A 328 16.25 -8.26 17.19
CA GLU A 328 16.19 -9.35 18.16
C GLU A 328 14.92 -9.36 19.03
N ALA A 329 14.23 -8.24 19.16
CA ALA A 329 13.05 -8.06 20.01
C ALA A 329 11.93 -7.29 19.30
N SER A 330 10.75 -7.17 19.93
CA SER A 330 9.74 -6.23 19.43
C SER A 330 10.20 -4.77 19.61
N PHE A 331 9.71 -3.86 18.76
CA PHE A 331 10.08 -2.45 18.86
C PHE A 331 9.76 -1.84 20.24
N GLU A 332 8.64 -2.19 20.86
CA GLU A 332 8.29 -1.70 22.21
C GLU A 332 9.27 -2.21 23.28
N GLU A 333 9.75 -3.44 23.15
CA GLU A 333 10.79 -3.99 24.02
C GLU A 333 12.14 -3.29 23.79
N ALA A 334 12.49 -3.01 22.54
CA ALA A 334 13.68 -2.25 22.17
C ALA A 334 13.64 -0.85 22.79
N LEU A 335 12.53 -0.13 22.62
CA LEU A 335 12.28 1.17 23.23
C LEU A 335 12.50 1.11 24.74
N LYS A 336 11.81 0.20 25.42
CA LYS A 336 11.92 0.05 26.87
C LYS A 336 13.33 -0.31 27.31
N LYS A 337 14.07 -1.12 26.55
CA LYS A 337 15.43 -1.52 26.91
C LYS A 337 16.37 -0.32 26.83
N LYS A 338 16.31 0.44 25.72
CA LYS A 338 17.21 1.55 25.38
C LYS A 338 16.90 2.84 26.16
N THR A 339 15.63 3.19 26.32
CA THR A 339 15.23 4.49 26.91
C THR A 339 14.51 4.38 28.24
N LYS A 340 14.09 3.16 28.64
CA LYS A 340 13.14 2.91 29.74
C LYS A 340 11.73 3.44 29.49
N TYR A 341 11.42 3.94 28.30
CA TYR A 341 10.09 4.39 27.93
C TYR A 341 9.24 3.26 27.38
N THR A 342 7.95 3.35 27.68
CA THR A 342 6.88 2.65 26.99
C THR A 342 6.19 3.62 26.02
N TYR A 343 5.34 3.10 25.14
CA TYR A 343 4.50 3.96 24.30
C TYR A 343 3.68 4.96 25.11
N LYS A 344 3.13 4.54 26.26
CA LYS A 344 2.38 5.41 27.16
C LYS A 344 3.22 6.56 27.74
N ASP A 345 4.51 6.34 27.96
CA ASP A 345 5.39 7.40 28.44
C ASP A 345 5.62 8.46 27.36
N LEU A 346 5.79 8.05 26.11
CA LEU A 346 5.89 8.96 24.96
C LEU A 346 4.58 9.73 24.76
N GLU A 347 3.44 9.05 24.73
CA GLU A 347 2.10 9.66 24.62
C GLU A 347 1.89 10.75 25.68
N LYS A 348 2.25 10.45 26.93
CA LYS A 348 2.14 11.38 28.04
C LYS A 348 3.05 12.60 27.86
N LYS A 349 4.31 12.39 27.45
CA LYS A 349 5.27 13.48 27.22
C LYS A 349 4.82 14.41 26.10
N ILE A 350 4.28 13.86 25.01
CA ILE A 350 3.72 14.66 23.92
C ILE A 350 2.56 15.51 24.45
N ALA A 351 1.61 14.90 25.16
CA ALA A 351 0.49 15.63 25.76
C ALA A 351 0.95 16.73 26.74
N GLU A 352 2.02 16.50 27.51
CA GLU A 352 2.60 17.50 28.41
C GLU A 352 3.31 18.65 27.67
N LYS A 353 4.08 18.35 26.60
CA LYS A 353 4.75 19.37 25.76
C LYS A 353 3.69 20.28 25.14
N GLN A 354 2.63 19.71 24.56
CA GLN A 354 1.54 20.49 23.94
C GLN A 354 0.79 21.37 24.94
N LYS A 355 0.58 20.92 26.18
CA LYS A 355 -0.01 21.77 27.24
C LYS A 355 0.87 22.96 27.62
N ARG A 356 2.20 22.82 27.58
CA ARG A 356 3.15 23.90 27.90
C ARG A 356 3.18 24.96 26.81
N THR A 357 3.06 24.56 25.54
CA THR A 357 3.05 25.49 24.40
C THR A 357 1.76 26.32 24.32
N ARG A 358 0.67 25.90 24.99
CA ARG A 358 -0.61 26.63 25.05
C ARG A 358 -0.67 27.75 26.10
N ASN A 359 0.24 27.76 27.08
CA ASN A 359 0.31 28.74 28.18
C ASN A 359 1.48 29.70 27.96
#